data_AF-X1CP51-F1
#
_entry.id   AF-X1CP51-F1
#
_cell.length_a   1.000
_cell.length_b   1.000
_cell.length_c   1.000
_cell.angle_alpha   90.00
_cell.angle_beta   90.00
_cell.angle_gamma   90.00
#
_symmetry.space_group_name_H-M   'P 1'
#
loop_
_entity.id
_entity.type
_entity.pdbx_description
1 polymer ?
#
loop_
_entity_poly.entity_id
_entity_poly.type
_entity_poly.pdbx_seq_one_letter_code
_entity_poly.pdbx_strand_id
1 'polypeptide(L)' 'MAREMGLSLGKFNYCIKGLVKTGIVKIERFKTSENKAAYIYLLTPKGIKEKVRVTSSFLKRKIDEYERIKQE' A
#
# COMPACT_ATOMS: atom_id res chain seq x y z
N MET A 1 12.75 -2.73 -0.75
CA MET A 1 11.37 -3.14 -1.12
C MET A 1 11.21 -4.63 -1.46
N ALA A 2 11.63 -5.14 -2.63
CA ALA A 2 11.39 -6.57 -2.96
C ALA A 2 12.00 -7.54 -1.93
N ARG A 3 13.26 -7.29 -1.52
CA ARG A 3 13.98 -8.05 -0.48
C ARG A 3 13.31 -7.93 0.91
N GLU A 4 12.82 -6.75 1.27
CA GLU A 4 12.10 -6.54 2.54
C GLU A 4 10.79 -7.33 2.59
N MET A 5 10.15 -7.55 1.44
CA MET A 5 8.95 -8.38 1.32
C MET A 5 9.24 -9.88 1.15
N GLY A 6 10.52 -10.30 1.13
CA GLY A 6 10.90 -11.68 0.85
C GLY A 6 10.55 -12.16 -0.57
N LEU A 7 10.39 -11.23 -1.53
CA LEU A 7 9.97 -11.53 -2.89
C LEU A 7 11.14 -11.46 -3.89
N SER A 8 11.08 -12.29 -4.92
CA SER A 8 11.92 -12.09 -6.10
C SER A 8 11.51 -10.79 -6.81
N LEU A 9 12.46 -10.18 -7.53
CA LEU A 9 12.21 -8.93 -8.26
C LEU A 9 11.07 -9.08 -9.29
N GLY A 10 10.98 -10.23 -9.95
CA GLY A 10 9.91 -10.54 -10.89
C GLY A 10 8.53 -10.58 -10.22
N LYS A 11 8.41 -11.27 -9.08
CA LYS A 11 7.16 -11.34 -8.30
C LYS A 11 6.74 -9.96 -7.79
N PHE A 12 7.69 -9.19 -7.27
CA PHE A 12 7.44 -7.81 -6.83
C PHE A 12 6.88 -6.95 -7.98
N ASN A 13 7.54 -6.95 -9.14
CA ASN A 13 7.09 -6.19 -10.31
C ASN A 13 5.72 -6.65 -10.83
N TYR A 14 5.44 -7.95 -10.77
CA TYR A 14 4.11 -8.49 -11.12
C TYR A 14 3.02 -7.93 -10.20
N CYS A 15 3.23 -7.94 -8.89
CA CYS A 15 2.28 -7.38 -7.91
C CYS A 15 2.06 -5.88 -8.11
N ILE A 16 3.14 -5.11 -8.28
CA ILE A 16 3.06 -3.66 -8.54
C ILE A 16 2.27 -3.36 -9.82
N LYS A 17 2.52 -4.08 -10.92
CA LYS A 17 1.73 -3.93 -12.15
C LYS A 17 0.25 -4.23 -11.92
N GLY A 18 -0.07 -5.22 -11.09
CA GLY A 18 -1.43 -5.50 -10.65
C GLY A 18 -2.07 -4.31 -9.93
N LEU A 19 -1.37 -3.71 -8.96
CA LEU A 19 -1.84 -2.53 -8.22
C LEU A 19 -2.02 -1.30 -9.12
N VAL A 20 -1.18 -1.14 -10.15
CA VAL A 20 -1.35 -0.09 -11.15
C VAL A 20 -2.58 -0.37 -12.02
N LYS A 21 -2.75 -1.62 -12.48
CA LYS A 21 -3.89 -2.02 -13.31
C LYS A 21 -5.23 -1.81 -12.59
N THR A 22 -5.28 -2.03 -11.27
CA THR A 22 -6.48 -1.77 -10.47
C THR A 22 -6.67 -0.30 -10.12
N GLY A 23 -5.70 0.57 -10.44
CA GLY A 23 -5.73 2.00 -10.17
C GLY A 23 -5.46 2.35 -8.71
N ILE A 24 -4.90 1.45 -7.90
CA ILE A 24 -4.56 1.68 -6.49
C ILE A 24 -3.23 2.45 -6.37
N VAL A 25 -2.28 2.13 -7.25
CA VAL A 25 -0.95 2.75 -7.28
C VAL A 25 -0.74 3.48 -8.61
N LYS A 26 -0.10 4.65 -8.55
CA LYS A 26 0.48 5.35 -9.69
C LYS A 26 2.00 5.26 -9.61
N ILE A 27 2.64 5.01 -10.73
CA ILE A 27 4.09 5.03 -10.86
C ILE A 27 4.49 6.33 -11.54
N GLU A 28 5.33 7.13 -10.89
CA GLU A 28 5.90 8.34 -11.49
C GLU A 28 7.41 8.20 -11.64
N ARG A 29 7.91 8.54 -12.83
CA ARG A 29 9.35 8.59 -13.13
C ARG A 29 9.82 10.03 -13.03
N PHE A 30 10.82 10.29 -12.20
CA PHE A 30 11.53 11.55 -12.22
C PHE A 30 12.70 11.46 -13.20
N LYS A 31 12.81 12.45 -14.10
CA LYS A 31 14.03 12.68 -14.89
C LYS A 31 14.80 13.81 -14.21
N THR A 32 15.72 13.48 -13.32
CA THR A 32 16.75 14.41 -12.86
C THR A 32 17.99 14.20 -13.73
N SER A 33 18.53 15.28 -14.28
CA SER A 33 19.47 15.33 -15.41
C SER A 33 20.85 14.72 -15.18
N GLU A 34 21.12 14.11 -14.02
CA GLU A 34 22.45 13.55 -13.73
C GLU A 34 22.45 12.13 -13.17
N ASN A 35 21.30 11.55 -12.78
CA ASN A 35 21.30 10.19 -12.23
C ASN A 35 19.97 9.45 -12.43
N LYS A 36 20.09 8.22 -12.95
CA LYS A 36 19.15 7.10 -13.03
C LYS A 36 17.71 7.40 -12.55
N ALA A 37 16.76 7.32 -13.48
CA ALA A 37 15.32 7.50 -13.23
C ALA A 37 14.85 6.79 -11.96
N ALA A 38 14.57 7.58 -10.91
CA ALA A 38 13.95 7.08 -9.69
C ALA A 38 12.44 6.95 -9.92
N TYR A 39 11.89 5.79 -9.56
CA TYR A 39 10.45 5.53 -9.60
C TYR A 39 9.86 5.77 -8.21
N ILE A 40 8.81 6.59 -8.13
CA ILE A 40 8.00 6.73 -6.92
C ILE A 40 6.69 5.96 -7.11
N TYR A 41 6.34 5.17 -6.10
CA TYR A 41 5.06 4.46 -6.02
C TYR A 41 4.11 5.27 -5.13
N LEU A 42 3.12 5.94 -5.74
CA LEU A 42 2.16 6.79 -5.02
C LEU A 42 0.79 6.11 -4.94
N LEU A 43 0.12 6.19 -3.80
CA LEU A 43 -1.28 5.80 -3.71
C LEU A 43 -2.13 6.82 -4.46
N THR A 44 -3.06 6.34 -5.27
CA THR A 44 -4.09 7.18 -5.87
C THR A 44 -5.18 7.49 -4.84
N PRO A 45 -6.12 8.42 -5.11
CA PRO A 45 -7.31 8.58 -4.28
C PRO A 45 -8.09 7.27 -4.05
N LYS A 46 -8.12 6.37 -5.05
CA LYS A 46 -8.70 5.03 -4.91
C LYS A 46 -7.88 4.16 -3.94
N GLY A 47 -6.55 4.17 -4.06
CA GLY A 47 -5.69 3.44 -3.15
C GLY A 47 -5.77 3.93 -1.71
N ILE A 48 -5.92 5.24 -1.51
CA ILE A 48 -6.17 5.83 -0.19
C ILE A 48 -7.50 5.32 0.38
N LYS A 49 -8.58 5.30 -0.42
CA LYS A 49 -9.87 4.75 0.02
C LYS A 49 -9.77 3.29 0.48
N GLU A 50 -9.04 2.45 -0.24
CA GLU A 50 -8.82 1.05 0.18
C GLU A 50 -8.03 0.95 1.48
N LYS A 51 -6.98 1.78 1.65
CA LYS A 51 -6.24 1.83 2.91
C LYS A 51 -7.15 2.24 4.07
N VAL A 52 -7.96 3.28 3.88
CA VAL A 52 -8.94 3.74 4.88
C VAL A 52 -9.92 2.62 5.24
N ARG A 53 -10.48 1.91 4.26
CA ARG A 53 -11.42 0.81 4.51
C ARG A 53 -10.83 -0.28 5.41
N VAL A 54 -9.60 -0.69 5.14
CA VAL A 54 -8.90 -1.71 5.95
C VAL A 54 -8.62 -1.17 7.35
N THR A 55 -8.13 0.07 7.46
CA THR A 55 -7.85 0.71 8.75
C THR A 55 -9.13 0.87 9.59
N SER A 56 -10.23 1.35 9.03
CA SER A 56 -11.50 1.49 9.74
C SER A 56 -12.03 0.15 10.26
N SER A 57 -11.90 -0.92 9.46
CA SER A 57 -12.31 -2.27 9.88
C SER A 57 -11.49 -2.76 11.08
N PHE A 58 -10.18 -2.53 11.06
CA PHE A 58 -9.29 -2.85 12.18
C PHE A 58 -9.66 -2.06 13.44
N LEU A 59 -9.89 -0.75 13.31
CA LEU A 59 -10.25 0.11 14.43
C LEU A 59 -11.58 -0.30 15.07
N LYS A 60 -12.59 -0.62 14.24
CA LYS A 60 -13.86 -1.15 14.75
C LYS A 60 -13.66 -2.38 15.62
N ARG A 61 -12.86 -3.35 15.14
CA ARG A 61 -12.54 -4.55 15.92
C ARG A 61 -11.85 -4.21 17.25
N LYS A 62 -10.94 -3.23 17.24
CA LYS A 62 -10.24 -2.80 18.46
C LYS A 62 -11.14 -2.11 19.48
N ILE A 63 -12.12 -1.35 19.01
CA ILE A 63 -13.14 -0.75 19.87
C ILE A 63 -13.99 -1.86 20.49
N ASP A 64 -14.47 -2.83 19.70
CA ASP A 64 -15.27 -3.95 20.20
C ASP A 64 -14.49 -4.81 21.21
N GLU A 65 -13.19 -5.05 20.97
CA GLU A 65 -12.29 -5.74 21.91
C GLU A 65 -12.17 -4.96 23.24
N TYR A 66 -12.00 -3.63 23.17
CA TYR A 66 -11.87 -2.77 24.35
C TYR A 66 -13.15 -2.72 25.19
N GLU A 67 -14.31 -2.59 24.56
CA GLU A 67 -15.59 -2.54 25.27
C GLU A 67 -15.89 -3.85 26.02
N ARG A 68 -15.46 -5.00 25.48
CA ARG A 68 -15.58 -6.29 26.20
C ARG A 68 -14.73 -6.33 27.47
N ILE A 69 -13.48 -5.88 27.39
CA ILE A 69 -12.57 -5.83 28.54
C ILE A 69 -13.14 -4.92 29.64
N LYS A 70 -13.80 -3.81 29.27
CA LYS A 70 -14.40 -2.88 30.24
C LYS A 70 -15.64 -3.43 30.95
N GLN A 71 -16.27 -4.46 30.39
CA GLN A 71 -17.46 -5.11 30.96
C GLN A 71 -17.12 -6.30 31.87
N GLU A 72 -15.85 -6.70 31.94
CA GLU A 72 -15.30 -7.65 32.93
C GLU A 72 -14.93 -6.93 34.23
#